data_AF-A0A9E5J071-F1
#
_entry.id   AF-A0A9E5J071-F1
#
_cell.length_a   1.000
_cell.length_b   1.000
_cell.length_c   1.000
_cell.angle_alpha   90.00
_cell.angle_beta   90.00
_cell.angle_gamma   90.00
#
_symmetry.space_group_name_H-M   'P 1'
#
loop_
_entity.id
_entity.type
_entity.pdbx_description
1 polymer ?
#
loop_
_entity_poly.entity_id
_entity_poly.type
_entity_poly.pdbx_seq_one_letter_code
_entity_poly.pdbx_strand_id
1 'polypeptide(L)' 'MRILFLGDVVAEHGRDAVKELMPQLIEEFAPDFIVVNGE' A
#
# COMPACT_ATOMS: atom_id res chain seq x y z
N MET A 1 -13.40 -11.00 3.82
CA MET A 1 -11.97 -10.91 3.49
C MET A 1 -11.77 -9.73 2.55
N ARG A 2 -11.04 -8.70 2.98
CA ARG A 2 -10.74 -7.46 2.25
C ARG A 2 -9.29 -7.47 1.82
N ILE A 3 -9.05 -7.20 0.53
CA ILE A 3 -7.71 -7.12 -0.03
C ILE A 3 -7.49 -5.68 -0.50
N LEU A 4 -6.40 -5.07 -0.05
CA LEU A 4 -5.94 -3.77 -0.56
C LEU A 4 -4.87 -4.03 -1.61
N PHE A 5 -5.10 -3.56 -2.84
CA PHE A 5 -4.14 -3.67 -3.94
C PHE A 5 -3.56 -2.28 -4.24
N LEU A 6 -2.25 -2.15 -4.13
CA LEU A 6 -1.49 -0.99 -4.58
C LEU A 6 -0.86 -1.33 -5.93
N GLY A 7 -1.09 -0.47 -6.92
CA GLY A 7 -0.43 -0.53 -8.21
C GLY A 7 1.07 -0.24 -8.11
N ASP A 8 1.68 0.11 -9.23
CA ASP A 8 3.14 0.20 -9.36
C ASP A 8 3.76 1.20 -8.38
N VAL A 9 4.69 0.70 -7.56
CA VAL A 9 5.49 1.49 -6.64
C VAL A 9 6.79 1.88 -7.34
N VAL A 10 6.78 3.06 -7.95
CA VAL A 10 7.88 3.50 -8.80
C VAL A 10 9.01 4.13 -7.98
N ALA A 11 10.22 3.55 -8.09
CA ALA A 11 11.47 4.09 -7.58
C ALA A 11 11.44 4.48 -6.08
N GLU A 12 12.20 5.49 -5.69
CA GLU A 12 12.30 5.94 -4.29
C GLU A 12 11.02 6.61 -3.79
N HIS A 13 10.47 7.53 -4.58
CA HIS A 13 9.26 8.27 -4.22
C HIS A 13 8.05 7.37 -3.98
N GLY A 14 7.86 6.33 -4.79
CA GLY A 14 6.79 5.36 -4.56
C GLY A 14 6.96 4.64 -3.22
N ARG A 15 8.18 4.23 -2.88
CA ARG A 15 8.46 3.53 -1.60
C ARG A 15 8.23 4.44 -0.40
N ASP A 16 8.59 5.70 -0.50
CA ASP A 16 8.38 6.68 0.57
C ASP A 16 6.89 6.95 0.75
N ALA A 17 6.13 7.15 -0.34
CA ALA A 17 4.68 7.31 -0.29
C ALA A 17 3.99 6.09 0.36
N VAL A 18 4.41 4.87 0.02
CA VAL A 18 3.89 3.66 0.65
C VAL A 18 4.20 3.66 2.15
N LYS A 19 5.42 3.99 2.58
CA LYS A 19 5.76 4.03 4.01
C LYS A 19 4.94 5.06 4.79
N GLU A 20 4.71 6.23 4.21
CA GLU A 20 3.99 7.32 4.86
C GLU A 20 2.49 7.07 4.93
N LEU A 21 1.89 6.53 3.87
CA LEU A 21 0.44 6.40 3.73
C LEU A 21 -0.11 5.04 4.21
N MET A 22 0.70 3.98 4.20
CA MET A 22 0.23 2.63 4.56
C MET A 22 -0.48 2.55 5.92
N PRO A 23 0.00 3.21 7.00
CA PRO A 23 -0.70 3.17 8.28
C PRO A 23 -2.13 3.73 8.20
N GLN A 24 -2.32 4.82 7.46
CA GLN A 24 -3.62 5.46 7.27
C GLN A 24 -4.55 4.56 6.44
N LEU A 25 -4.03 3.93 5.39
CA LEU A 25 -4.78 2.97 4.56
C LEU A 25 -5.21 1.73 5.35
N ILE A 26 -4.36 1.26 6.28
CA ILE A 26 -4.72 0.15 7.18
C ILE A 26 -5.84 0.56 8.12
N GLU A 27 -5.78 1.76 8.70
CA GLU A 27 -6.83 2.26 9.60
C GLU A 27 -8.16 2.47 8.89
N GLU A 28 -8.15 3.06 7.69
CA GLU A 28 -9.34 3.37 6.90
C GLU A 28 -10.02 2.10 6.35
N PHE A 29 -9.23 1.18 5.79
CA PHE A 29 -9.79 0.04 5.05
C PHE A 29 -9.77 -1.28 5.84
N ALA A 30 -8.97 -1.37 6.91
CA ALA A 30 -8.73 -2.56 7.72
C ALA A 30 -8.61 -3.86 6.89
N PRO A 31 -7.70 -3.90 5.89
CA PRO A 31 -7.56 -5.05 5.01
C PRO A 31 -7.04 -6.28 5.75
N ASP A 32 -7.47 -7.46 5.30
CA ASP A 32 -6.94 -8.75 5.78
C ASP A 32 -5.62 -9.12 5.07
N PHE A 33 -5.41 -8.57 3.87
CA PHE A 33 -4.21 -8.80 3.06
C PHE A 33 -3.91 -7.59 2.17
N ILE A 34 -2.63 -7.30 1.95
CA ILE A 34 -2.17 -6.17 1.16
C ILE A 34 -1.24 -6.70 0.06
N VAL A 35 -1.50 -6.28 -1.18
CA VAL A 35 -0.66 -6.60 -2.35
C VAL A 35 -0.13 -5.30 -2.92
N VAL A 36 1.14 -5.30 -3.29
CA VAL A 36 1.83 -4.13 -3.84
C VAL A 36 2.59 -4.58 -5.08
N ASN A 37 2.40 -3.91 -6.22
CA ASN A 37 3.28 -4.12 -7.37
C ASN A 37 4.58 -3.32 -7.17
N GLY A 38 5.70 -4.03 -7.09
CA GLY A 38 7.03 -3.44 -6.89
C GLY A 38 7.96 -3.61 -8.09
N GLU A 39 7.41 -3.82 -9.30
CA GLU A 39 8.15 -3.75 -10.57
C GLU A 39 8.87 -2.39 -10.74
#